data_AF-A0A923D8K8-F1
#
_entry.id   AF-A0A923D8K8-F1
#
_cell.length_a   1.000
_cell.length_b   1.000
_cell.length_c   1.000
_cell.angle_alpha   90.00
_cell.angle_beta   90.00
_cell.angle_gamma   90.00
#
_symmetry.space_group_name_H-M   'P 1'
#
loop_
_entity.id
_entity.type
_entity.pdbx_description
1 polymer ?
#
loop_
_entity_poly.entity_id
_entity_poly.type
_entity_poly.pdbx_seq_one_letter_code
_entity_poly.pdbx_strand_id
1 'polypeptide(L)'
;MTPLQIALATAQLSNSGMRPTPLLASAVRTPHQGWVVLPTGHATTVDGTYAQPASLKTDPTSGLPVWDAIGQAQTDDGRPITWYISATVNSWPGSPLALALVLEEDNPEQAEQIGRELMFAALNP
;
A
#
# COMPACT_ATOMS: atom_id res chain seq x y z
N MET A 1 8.27 12.59 -1.45
CA MET A 1 7.05 11.82 -1.09
C MET A 1 7.41 10.86 0.03
N THR A 2 6.55 10.65 1.01
CA THR A 2 6.81 9.70 2.11
C THR A 2 6.25 8.31 1.79
N PRO A 3 6.77 7.22 2.41
CA PRO A 3 6.20 5.89 2.25
C PRO A 3 4.70 5.83 2.58
N LEU A 4 4.25 6.56 3.61
CA LEU A 4 2.83 6.65 3.96
C LEU A 4 2.00 7.33 2.86
N GLN A 5 2.50 8.42 2.26
CA GLN A 5 1.81 9.09 1.15
C GLN A 5 1.66 8.16 -0.06
N ILE A 6 2.69 7.38 -0.38
CA ILE A 6 2.65 6.42 -1.48
C ILE A 6 1.71 5.27 -1.15
N ALA A 7 1.75 4.72 0.07
CA ALA A 7 0.80 3.67 0.49
C ALA A 7 -0.66 4.11 0.36
N LEU A 8 -0.98 5.36 0.72
CA LEU A 8 -2.33 5.91 0.54
C LEU A 8 -2.72 6.10 -0.93
N ALA A 9 -1.78 6.49 -1.79
CA ALA A 9 -2.01 6.56 -3.23
C ALA A 9 -2.20 5.17 -3.85
N THR A 10 -1.41 4.19 -3.44
CA THR A 10 -1.56 2.77 -3.82
C THR A 10 -2.89 2.20 -3.35
N ALA A 11 -3.30 2.47 -2.11
CA ALA A 11 -4.60 2.04 -1.59
C ALA A 11 -5.77 2.64 -2.38
N GLN A 12 -5.63 3.89 -2.81
CA GLN A 12 -6.60 4.53 -3.71
C GLN A 12 -6.70 3.74 -5.04
N LEU A 13 -5.57 3.19 -5.54
CA LEU A 13 -5.50 2.43 -6.81
C LEU A 13 -6.31 1.14 -6.72
N SER A 14 -6.21 0.43 -5.60
CA SER A 14 -6.95 -0.81 -5.35
C SER A 14 -8.35 -0.61 -4.76
N ASN A 15 -8.77 0.63 -4.50
CA ASN A 15 -10.05 0.92 -3.83
C ASN A 15 -10.95 1.83 -4.68
N SER A 16 -10.97 1.59 -6.00
CA SER A 16 -11.87 2.30 -6.94
C SER A 16 -11.76 3.83 -6.85
N GLY A 17 -10.57 4.37 -6.57
CA GLY A 17 -10.36 5.81 -6.44
C GLY A 17 -10.65 6.40 -5.06
N MET A 18 -11.09 5.61 -4.08
CA MET A 18 -11.32 6.06 -2.71
C MET A 18 -10.06 5.95 -1.86
N ARG A 19 -9.56 7.09 -1.38
CA ARG A 19 -8.40 7.12 -0.48
C ARG A 19 -8.86 6.87 0.96
N PRO A 20 -8.35 5.83 1.66
CA PRO A 20 -8.68 5.62 3.06
C PRO A 20 -8.06 6.70 3.95
N THR A 21 -8.72 7.01 5.08
CA THR A 21 -8.10 7.82 6.13
C THR A 21 -7.11 6.93 6.91
N PRO A 22 -5.81 7.28 7.00
CA PRO A 22 -4.85 6.51 7.78
C PRO A 22 -5.19 6.58 9.27
N LEU A 23 -5.30 5.43 9.93
CA LEU A 23 -5.52 5.32 11.37
C LEU A 23 -4.59 4.25 11.95
N LEU A 24 -3.81 4.61 12.96
CA LEU A 24 -2.90 3.67 13.63
C LEU A 24 -3.54 3.01 14.86
N ALA A 25 -4.41 3.73 15.58
CA ALA A 25 -5.06 3.25 16.78
C ALA A 25 -6.57 3.15 16.56
N SER A 26 -7.15 1.97 16.78
CA SER A 26 -8.61 1.77 16.72
C SER A 26 -9.30 2.03 18.06
N ALA A 27 -8.57 1.93 19.18
CA ALA A 27 -9.09 2.14 20.52
C ALA A 27 -8.00 2.63 21.48
N VAL A 28 -8.42 3.31 22.55
CA VAL A 28 -7.57 3.70 23.67
C VAL A 28 -8.11 3.10 24.97
N ARG A 29 -7.21 2.64 25.85
CA ARG A 29 -7.60 2.13 27.17
C ARG A 29 -7.58 3.26 28.20
N THR A 30 -8.72 3.58 28.76
CA THR A 30 -8.88 4.60 29.81
C THR A 30 -9.00 3.94 31.20
N PRO A 31 -8.59 4.61 32.28
CA PRO A 31 -8.70 4.06 33.64
C PRO A 31 -10.14 3.78 34.09
N HIS A 32 -11.09 4.60 33.64
CA HIS A 32 -12.48 4.56 34.14
C HIS A 32 -13.45 3.82 33.21
N GLN A 33 -13.23 3.84 31.90
CA GLN A 33 -14.17 3.30 30.90
C GLN A 33 -13.62 2.06 30.19
N GLY A 34 -12.38 1.64 30.48
CA GLY A 34 -11.75 0.53 29.77
C GLY A 34 -11.41 0.91 28.32
N TRP A 35 -11.55 -0.03 27.38
CA TRP A 35 -11.29 0.21 25.96
C TRP A 35 -12.38 1.09 25.33
N VAL A 36 -11.98 2.24 24.80
CA VAL A 36 -12.85 3.19 24.10
C VAL A 36 -12.44 3.23 22.63
N VAL A 37 -13.38 2.92 21.74
CA VAL A 37 -13.17 2.95 20.28
C VAL A 37 -12.99 4.39 19.81
N LEU A 38 -11.98 4.63 19.00
CA LEU A 38 -11.72 5.94 18.40
C LEU A 38 -12.57 6.11 17.13
N PRO A 39 -13.10 7.32 16.86
CA PRO A 39 -13.82 7.57 15.62
C PRO A 39 -12.89 7.38 14.41
N THR A 40 -13.37 6.67 13.39
CA THR A 40 -12.67 6.54 12.11
C THR A 40 -12.95 7.77 11.25
N GLY A 41 -11.93 8.24 10.52
CA GLY A 41 -12.14 9.28 9.50
C GLY A 41 -12.86 8.72 8.28
N HIS A 42 -13.42 9.61 7.46
CA HIS A 42 -14.11 9.22 6.22
C HIS A 42 -13.11 9.04 5.08
N ALA A 43 -13.32 8.03 4.23
CA ALA A 43 -12.57 7.93 2.99
C ALA A 43 -12.88 9.15 2.09
N THR A 44 -11.85 9.70 1.45
CA THR A 44 -12.00 10.84 0.56
C THR A 44 -11.85 10.41 -0.88
N THR A 45 -12.79 10.81 -1.73
CA THR A 45 -12.60 10.81 -3.19
C THR A 45 -11.69 11.97 -3.54
N VAL A 46 -10.57 11.69 -4.21
CA VAL A 46 -9.73 12.75 -4.76
C VAL A 46 -10.23 13.04 -6.17
N ASP A 47 -10.61 14.28 -6.45
CA ASP A 47 -11.02 14.70 -7.79
C ASP A 47 -9.90 14.43 -8.80
N GLY A 48 -10.17 13.53 -9.73
CA GLY A 48 -9.25 13.11 -10.78
C GLY A 48 -9.81 11.91 -11.52
N THR A 49 -9.69 11.91 -12.85
CA THR A 49 -10.07 10.77 -13.68
C THR A 49 -9.19 9.59 -13.29
N TYR A 50 -9.76 8.66 -12.54
CA TYR A 50 -9.06 7.49 -12.05
C TYR A 50 -8.88 6.49 -13.19
N ALA A 51 -7.83 6.66 -13.99
CA ALA A 51 -7.41 5.62 -14.91
C ALA A 51 -6.66 4.57 -14.08
N GLN A 52 -7.31 3.42 -13.81
CA GLN A 52 -6.59 2.19 -13.46
C GLN A 52 -5.50 2.02 -14.53
N PRO A 53 -4.21 2.13 -14.19
CA PRO A 53 -3.17 1.98 -15.21
C PRO A 53 -3.34 0.59 -15.83
N ALA A 54 -3.55 0.52 -17.14
CA ALA A 54 -3.62 -0.76 -17.86
C ALA A 54 -2.31 -1.58 -17.73
N SER A 55 -1.26 -0.94 -17.19
CA SER A 55 0.07 -1.45 -16.93
C SER A 55 0.29 -2.04 -15.52
N LEU A 56 -0.72 -2.06 -14.64
CA LEU A 56 -0.59 -2.74 -13.35
C LEU A 56 -0.42 -4.24 -13.58
N LYS A 57 0.79 -4.74 -13.31
CA LYS A 57 1.14 -6.14 -13.59
C LYS A 57 0.57 -7.03 -12.50
N THR A 58 -0.27 -7.97 -12.90
CA THR A 58 -0.58 -9.14 -12.08
C THR A 58 0.31 -10.29 -12.55
N ASP A 59 1.09 -10.89 -11.66
CA ASP A 59 1.84 -12.12 -11.95
C ASP A 59 0.96 -13.33 -11.63
N PRO A 60 0.37 -14.01 -12.64
CA PRO A 60 -0.52 -15.16 -12.40
C PRO A 60 0.22 -16.36 -11.80
N THR A 61 1.55 -16.40 -11.86
CA THR A 61 2.37 -17.48 -11.30
C THR A 61 2.71 -17.28 -9.83
N SER A 62 2.57 -16.05 -9.32
CA SER A 62 2.85 -15.71 -7.92
C SER A 62 1.88 -16.36 -6.92
N GLY A 63 0.70 -16.79 -7.39
CA GLY A 63 -0.38 -17.29 -6.53
C GLY A 63 -1.03 -16.20 -5.65
N LEU A 64 -0.62 -14.94 -5.79
CA LEU A 64 -1.15 -13.82 -5.02
C LEU A 64 -2.16 -13.01 -5.85
N PRO A 65 -3.32 -12.65 -5.28
CA PRO A 65 -4.31 -11.78 -5.92
C PRO A 65 -3.90 -10.31 -5.79
N VAL A 66 -2.69 -9.98 -6.24
CA VAL A 66 -2.11 -8.64 -6.13
C VAL A 66 -1.60 -8.17 -7.49
N TRP A 67 -1.51 -6.85 -7.65
CA TRP A 67 -0.65 -6.24 -8.66
C TRP A 67 0.55 -5.60 -7.97
N ASP A 68 1.65 -5.46 -8.69
CA ASP A 68 2.84 -4.76 -8.21
C ASP A 68 3.48 -3.86 -9.28
N ALA A 69 4.31 -2.92 -8.80
CA ALA A 69 5.13 -2.06 -9.64
C ALA A 69 6.42 -1.67 -8.91
N ILE A 70 7.50 -1.54 -9.68
CA ILE A 70 8.84 -1.15 -9.21
C ILE A 70 9.27 0.10 -9.95
N GLY A 71 9.91 1.03 -9.24
CA GLY A 71 10.49 2.23 -9.82
C GLY A 71 11.76 2.66 -9.11
N GLN A 72 12.78 3.03 -9.86
CA GLN A 72 14.01 3.60 -9.33
C GLN A 72 13.98 5.13 -9.47
N ALA A 73 14.58 5.82 -8.52
CA ALA A 73 14.74 7.27 -8.54
C ALA A 73 16.05 7.67 -7.85
N GLN A 74 16.35 8.96 -7.91
CA GLN A 74 17.43 9.57 -7.14
C GLN A 74 16.79 10.56 -6.16
N THR A 75 17.31 10.62 -4.95
CA THR A 75 17.00 11.69 -3.99
C THR A 75 17.61 13.02 -4.44
N ASP A 76 17.22 14.11 -3.78
CA ASP A 76 17.77 15.45 -4.04
C ASP A 76 19.30 15.53 -3.85
N ASP A 77 19.87 14.69 -2.98
CA ASP A 77 21.31 14.57 -2.76
C ASP A 77 21.99 13.51 -3.66
N GLY A 78 21.28 13.00 -4.68
CA GLY A 78 21.83 12.10 -5.69
C GLY A 78 22.06 10.67 -5.22
N ARG A 79 21.39 10.24 -4.13
CA ARG A 79 21.42 8.85 -3.67
C ARG A 79 20.32 8.05 -4.35
N PRO A 80 20.63 6.83 -4.82
CA PRO A 80 19.61 6.00 -5.45
C PRO A 80 18.60 5.51 -4.42
N ILE A 81 17.35 5.42 -4.85
CA ILE A 81 16.29 4.74 -4.11
C ILE A 81 15.49 3.85 -5.05
N THR A 82 15.01 2.74 -4.51
CA THR A 82 14.13 1.82 -5.21
C THR A 82 12.80 1.75 -4.47
N TRP A 83 11.72 2.03 -5.19
CA TRP A 83 10.34 1.87 -4.73
C TRP A 83 9.77 0.56 -5.22
N TYR A 84 9.06 -0.14 -4.33
CA TYR A 84 8.12 -1.19 -4.66
C TYR A 84 6.76 -0.83 -4.09
N ILE A 85 5.71 -0.95 -4.90
CA ILE A 85 4.32 -0.82 -4.46
C ILE A 85 3.54 -2.04 -4.88
N SER A 86 2.59 -2.42 -4.03
CA SER A 86 1.66 -3.51 -4.36
C SER A 86 0.33 -3.27 -3.68
N ALA A 87 -0.75 -3.76 -4.28
CA ALA A 87 -2.03 -3.84 -3.61
C ALA A 87 -2.85 -5.02 -4.12
N THR A 88 -3.84 -5.42 -3.33
CA THR A 88 -4.82 -6.44 -3.73
C THR A 88 -5.59 -5.98 -4.96
N VAL A 89 -5.89 -6.90 -5.87
CA VAL A 89 -6.78 -6.63 -7.01
C VAL A 89 -8.20 -6.32 -6.52
N ASN A 90 -8.97 -5.55 -7.29
CA ASN A 90 -10.34 -5.15 -6.90
C ASN A 90 -11.29 -6.35 -6.72
N SER A 91 -10.97 -7.51 -7.29
CA SER A 91 -11.75 -8.76 -7.15
C SER A 91 -11.39 -9.57 -5.89
N TRP A 92 -10.44 -9.12 -5.06
CA TRP A 92 -10.08 -9.79 -3.82
C TRP A 92 -11.26 -9.77 -2.82
N PRO A 93 -11.73 -10.92 -2.29
CA PRO A 93 -12.89 -10.98 -1.41
C PRO A 93 -12.60 -10.55 0.04
N GLY A 94 -11.33 -10.44 0.45
CA GLY A 94 -10.95 -10.06 1.81
C GLY A 94 -10.86 -8.55 2.03
N SER A 95 -10.29 -8.15 3.17
CA SER A 95 -9.95 -6.73 3.39
C SER A 95 -8.89 -6.31 2.37
N PRO A 96 -9.09 -5.21 1.62
CA PRO A 96 -8.08 -4.68 0.72
C PRO A 96 -6.80 -4.33 1.47
N LEU A 97 -5.65 -4.63 0.85
CA LEU A 97 -4.33 -4.30 1.37
C LEU A 97 -3.54 -3.50 0.34
N ALA A 98 -2.70 -2.58 0.83
CA ALA A 98 -1.79 -1.79 0.03
C ALA A 98 -0.45 -1.66 0.75
N LEU A 99 0.63 -1.76 -0.01
CA LEU A 99 2.01 -1.70 0.45
C LEU A 99 2.78 -0.63 -0.34
N ALA A 100 3.60 0.11 0.38
CA ALA A 100 4.69 0.90 -0.18
C ALA A 100 5.98 0.55 0.57
N LEU A 101 6.98 0.13 -0.19
CA LEU A 101 8.32 -0.22 0.27
C LEU A 101 9.31 0.70 -0.44
N VAL A 102 10.30 1.18 0.31
CA VAL A 102 11.44 1.91 -0.23
C VAL A 102 12.72 1.30 0.29
N LEU A 103 13.67 1.05 -0.61
CA LEU A 103 15.06 0.76 -0.30
C LEU A 103 15.89 1.99 -0.60
N GLU A 104 16.76 2.39 0.33
CA GLU A 104 17.71 3.51 0.15
C GLU A 104 18.97 3.07 -0.63
N GLU A 105 18.75 2.30 -1.69
CA GLU A 105 19.77 1.79 -2.59
C GLU A 105 19.16 1.40 -3.94
N ASP A 106 20.02 1.25 -4.95
CA ASP A 106 19.62 0.80 -6.29
C ASP A 106 19.46 -0.73 -6.34
N ASN A 107 18.36 -1.25 -5.79
CA ASN A 107 18.14 -2.69 -5.71
C ASN A 107 16.70 -3.15 -6.03
N PRO A 108 16.29 -3.12 -7.31
CA PRO A 108 14.94 -3.52 -7.74
C PRO A 108 14.58 -4.96 -7.42
N GLU A 109 15.53 -5.89 -7.55
CA GLU A 109 15.30 -7.33 -7.29
C GLU A 109 15.01 -7.58 -5.80
N GLN A 110 15.79 -6.98 -4.90
CA GLN A 110 15.55 -7.10 -3.46
C GLN A 110 14.23 -6.43 -3.04
N ALA A 111 13.89 -5.28 -3.61
CA ALA A 111 12.63 -4.60 -3.32
C ALA A 111 11.43 -5.46 -3.73
N GLU A 112 11.49 -6.11 -4.89
CA GLU A 112 10.47 -7.04 -5.36
C GLU A 112 10.33 -8.24 -4.41
N GLN A 113 11.46 -8.86 -4.05
CA GLN A 113 11.48 -10.02 -3.17
C GLN A 113 10.84 -9.70 -1.81
N ILE A 114 11.33 -8.66 -1.12
CA ILE A 114 10.79 -8.24 0.19
C ILE A 114 9.30 -7.90 0.08
N GLY A 115 8.94 -7.15 -0.97
CA GLY A 115 7.57 -6.72 -1.21
C GLY A 115 6.60 -7.89 -1.37
N ARG A 116 6.97 -8.89 -2.19
CA ARG A 116 6.16 -10.09 -2.43
C ARG A 116 6.07 -10.98 -1.21
N GLU A 117 7.17 -11.20 -0.49
CA GLU A 117 7.18 -11.98 0.74
C GLU A 117 6.26 -11.35 1.81
N LEU A 118 6.32 -10.02 1.96
CA LEU A 118 5.47 -9.30 2.90
C LEU A 118 3.98 -9.38 2.52
N MET A 119 3.65 -9.22 1.24
CA MET A 119 2.28 -9.38 0.75
C MET A 119 1.76 -10.81 0.92
N PHE A 120 2.61 -11.82 0.69
CA PHE A 120 2.27 -13.22 0.92
C PHE A 120 1.92 -13.46 2.39
N ALA A 121 2.76 -13.01 3.31
CA ALA A 121 2.54 -13.15 4.75
C ALA A 121 1.28 -12.40 5.21
N ALA A 122 1.03 -11.19 4.70
CA ALA A 122 -0.13 -10.39 5.08
C ALA A 122 -1.46 -10.97 4.60
N LEU A 123 -1.46 -11.65 3.44
CA LEU A 123 -2.65 -12.30 2.86
C LEU A 123 -2.89 -13.71 3.41
N ASN A 124 -1.90 -14.30 4.08
CA ASN A 124 -1.97 -15.62 4.70
C ASN A 124 -1.52 -15.55 6.18
N PRO A 125 -2.28 -14.83 7.04
CA PRO A 125 -1.91 -14.62 8.45
C PRO A 125 -2.08 -15.85 9.34
#